data_AF-A0AA37QKV2-F1
#
_entry.id   AF-A0AA37QKV2-F1
#
_cell.length_a   1.000
_cell.length_b   1.000
_cell.length_c   1.000
_cell.angle_alpha   90.00
_cell.angle_beta   90.00
_cell.angle_gamma   90.00
#
_symmetry.space_group_name_H-M   'P 1'
#
loop_
_entity.id
_entity.type
_entity.pdbx_description
1 polymer ?
#
loop_
_entity_poly.entity_id
_entity_poly.type
_entity_poly.pdbx_seq_one_letter_code
_entity_poly.pdbx_strand_id
1 'polypeptide(L)'
;MTVRFVLRVGLRIVVSLIVSMAEGRGQAATVSDPVGTWLTEDGRARVRIERCGAMADRICGYIVWMKESADAKGQPFRDRLNPDPARRGRLLLGHQMLLGLKLNADGRHAGEVYNAEDGKTYGVSIWREGAKMLAVKGCLLGLFCATQGWVQVTDQVPGQLLAPTGDGGGPVPDAEWAPPKPASGAALKPSAAAVRTKPN
;
A
#
# COMPACT_ATOMS: atom_id res chain seq x y z
N MET A 1 33.31 -56.39 58.36
CA MET A 1 32.27 -55.37 58.66
C MET A 1 31.39 -55.26 57.43
N THR A 2 30.15 -55.71 57.56
CA THR A 2 29.26 -56.11 56.47
C THR A 2 27.89 -55.49 56.73
N VAL A 3 27.09 -55.27 55.67
CA VAL A 3 25.61 -55.12 55.67
C VAL A 3 25.08 -53.69 55.97
N ARG A 4 24.69 -52.94 54.92
CA ARG A 4 23.33 -52.71 54.34
C ARG A 4 22.36 -51.87 55.21
N PHE A 5 21.81 -50.83 54.55
CA PHE A 5 20.42 -50.34 54.56
C PHE A 5 19.68 -50.24 55.90
N VAL A 6 19.17 -49.05 56.25
CA VAL A 6 17.72 -48.80 56.52
C VAL A 6 17.48 -47.28 56.66
N LEU A 7 16.47 -46.82 55.90
CA LEU A 7 15.59 -45.65 56.08
C LEU A 7 16.02 -44.52 57.05
N ARG A 8 16.04 -43.30 56.51
CA ARG A 8 14.99 -42.30 56.76
C ARG A 8 15.12 -41.17 55.74
N VAL A 9 14.18 -41.18 54.80
CA VAL A 9 13.91 -40.09 53.86
C VAL A 9 13.45 -38.89 54.69
N GLY A 10 14.42 -38.08 55.10
CA GLY A 10 14.24 -36.81 55.78
C GLY A 10 14.20 -35.68 54.77
N LEU A 11 12.99 -35.45 54.24
CA LEU A 11 12.52 -34.21 53.62
C LEU A 11 13.37 -32.98 54.02
N ARG A 12 14.19 -32.47 53.08
CA ARG A 12 14.63 -31.06 52.91
C ARG A 12 15.84 -31.04 51.98
N ILE A 13 15.57 -30.81 50.70
CA ILE A 13 16.26 -29.91 49.76
C ILE A 13 15.45 -30.09 48.47
N VAL A 14 14.39 -29.30 48.32
CA VAL A 14 13.79 -29.08 47.01
C VAL A 14 14.81 -28.22 46.28
N VAL A 15 15.59 -28.86 45.43
CA VAL A 15 16.50 -28.20 44.49
C VAL A 15 15.64 -27.37 43.55
N SER A 16 15.66 -26.05 43.74
CA SER A 16 15.10 -25.09 42.78
C SER A 16 15.91 -25.16 41.48
N LEU A 17 15.53 -26.07 40.59
CA LEU A 17 15.92 -26.08 39.17
C LEU A 17 14.68 -25.69 38.36
N ILE A 18 14.26 -24.43 38.49
CA ILE A 18 13.41 -23.80 37.47
C ILE A 18 14.38 -23.29 36.41
N VAL A 19 14.72 -24.15 35.46
CA VAL A 19 15.27 -23.70 34.18
C VAL A 19 14.11 -22.98 33.48
N SER A 20 14.01 -21.68 33.71
CA SER A 20 13.15 -20.80 32.94
C SER A 20 13.66 -20.81 31.50
N MET A 21 13.11 -21.71 30.68
CA MET A 21 13.13 -21.59 29.23
C MET A 21 12.34 -20.32 28.90
N ALA A 22 13.00 -19.16 28.92
CA ALA A 22 12.49 -17.97 28.30
C ALA A 22 12.54 -18.24 26.80
N GLU A 23 11.50 -18.89 26.29
CA GLU A 23 11.20 -18.94 24.88
C GLU A 23 11.10 -17.49 24.41
N GLY A 24 12.16 -17.02 23.76
CA GLY A 24 12.12 -15.80 23.01
C GLY A 24 11.02 -15.95 21.98
N ARG A 25 9.83 -15.43 22.27
CA ARG A 25 8.82 -15.15 21.26
C ARG A 25 9.46 -14.15 20.34
N GLY A 26 10.11 -14.63 19.27
CA GLY A 26 10.46 -13.79 18.15
C GLY A 26 9.16 -13.10 17.73
N GLN A 27 9.06 -11.80 17.97
CA GLN A 27 8.05 -11.00 17.31
C GLN A 27 8.32 -11.20 15.81
N ALA A 28 7.50 -12.01 15.16
CA ALA A 28 7.41 -11.96 13.71
C ALA A 28 7.15 -10.48 13.39
N ALA A 29 8.08 -9.85 12.68
CA ALA A 29 7.86 -8.50 12.19
C ALA A 29 6.57 -8.56 11.38
N THR A 30 5.51 -7.94 11.90
CA THR A 30 4.26 -7.85 11.18
C THR A 30 4.55 -7.04 9.94
N VAL A 31 4.48 -7.67 8.77
CA VAL A 31 4.53 -6.95 7.50
C VAL A 31 3.39 -5.95 7.54
N SER A 32 3.73 -4.68 7.73
CA SER A 32 2.72 -3.65 7.90
C SER A 32 2.26 -3.23 6.51
N ASP A 33 0.96 -3.39 6.27
CA ASP A 33 0.32 -3.10 4.99
C ASP A 33 0.54 -1.64 4.58
N PRO A 34 1.14 -1.35 3.40
CA PRO A 34 1.39 0.01 2.95
C PRO A 34 0.14 0.72 2.41
N VAL A 35 -1.02 0.06 2.38
CA VAL A 35 -2.30 0.68 1.97
C VAL A 35 -2.59 1.93 2.82
N GLY A 36 -2.98 3.01 2.16
CA GLY A 36 -3.22 4.31 2.79
C GLY A 36 -2.91 5.47 1.85
N THR A 37 -3.01 6.70 2.37
CA THR A 37 -2.59 7.91 1.64
C THR A 37 -1.32 8.47 2.27
N TRP A 38 -0.36 8.84 1.41
CA TRP A 38 1.00 9.19 1.81
C TRP A 38 1.41 10.51 1.17
N LEU A 39 1.94 11.44 1.96
CA LEU A 39 2.58 12.65 1.49
C LEU A 39 4.03 12.32 1.07
N THR A 40 4.41 12.72 -0.13
CA THR A 40 5.79 12.58 -0.63
C THR A 40 6.77 13.37 0.24
N GLU A 41 8.04 12.96 0.25
CA GLU A 41 9.09 13.58 1.07
C GLU A 41 9.24 15.08 0.82
N ASP A 42 9.07 15.52 -0.44
CA ASP A 42 9.11 16.92 -0.85
C ASP A 42 7.81 17.70 -0.58
N GLY A 43 6.77 17.03 -0.07
CA GLY A 43 5.47 17.60 0.24
C GLY A 43 4.66 18.07 -0.98
N ARG A 44 5.03 17.66 -2.21
CA ARG A 44 4.38 18.14 -3.45
C ARG A 44 3.21 17.27 -3.89
N ALA A 45 3.11 16.01 -3.45
CA ALA A 45 2.03 15.12 -3.85
C ALA A 45 1.52 14.26 -2.68
N ARG A 46 0.25 13.87 -2.76
CA ARG A 46 -0.29 12.77 -1.96
C ARG A 46 -0.57 11.58 -2.87
N VAL A 47 -0.09 10.42 -2.47
CA VAL A 47 -0.25 9.16 -3.20
C VAL A 47 -1.13 8.22 -2.40
N ARG A 48 -2.25 7.79 -3.00
CA ARG A 48 -3.11 6.74 -2.44
C ARG A 48 -2.61 5.39 -2.92
N ILE A 49 -2.22 4.54 -1.97
CA ILE A 49 -1.83 3.15 -2.19
C ILE A 49 -3.00 2.26 -1.80
N GLU A 50 -3.39 1.38 -2.71
CA GLU A 50 -4.54 0.47 -2.57
C GLU A 50 -4.28 -0.84 -3.31
N ARG A 51 -5.13 -1.85 -3.11
CA ARG A 51 -5.05 -3.09 -3.91
C ARG A 51 -5.36 -2.78 -5.38
N CYS A 52 -4.63 -3.41 -6.30
CA CYS A 52 -4.91 -3.25 -7.73
C CYS A 52 -6.23 -3.96 -8.07
N GLY A 53 -7.14 -3.30 -8.80
CA GLY A 53 -8.51 -3.74 -9.06
C GLY A 53 -8.71 -5.26 -9.19
N ALA A 54 -8.40 -5.83 -10.35
CA ALA A 54 -8.57 -7.27 -10.59
C ALA A 54 -7.49 -8.16 -9.93
N MET A 55 -6.40 -7.57 -9.42
CA MET A 55 -5.23 -8.27 -8.89
C MET A 55 -5.01 -7.92 -7.41
N ALA A 56 -5.85 -8.50 -6.55
CA ALA A 56 -5.88 -8.17 -5.12
C ALA A 56 -4.62 -8.57 -4.33
N ASP A 57 -3.72 -9.38 -4.90
CA ASP A 57 -2.41 -9.73 -4.34
C ASP A 57 -1.32 -8.68 -4.63
N ARG A 58 -1.67 -7.64 -5.40
CA ARG A 58 -0.80 -6.52 -5.77
C ARG A 58 -1.34 -5.21 -5.24
N ILE A 59 -0.45 -4.23 -5.10
CA ILE A 59 -0.81 -2.86 -4.76
C ILE A 59 -0.45 -1.89 -5.88
N CYS A 60 -1.32 -0.91 -6.07
CA CYS A 60 -1.21 0.16 -7.04
C CYS A 60 -1.24 1.49 -6.30
N GLY A 61 -0.67 2.52 -6.91
CA GLY A 61 -0.47 3.83 -6.28
C GLY A 61 -0.86 4.95 -7.22
N TYR A 62 -1.63 5.90 -6.73
CA TYR A 62 -2.25 6.96 -7.53
C TYR A 62 -1.98 8.33 -6.94
N ILE A 63 -1.66 9.31 -7.80
CA ILE A 63 -1.54 10.71 -7.39
C ILE A 63 -2.96 11.23 -7.11
N VAL A 64 -3.33 11.37 -5.84
CA VAL A 64 -4.68 11.84 -5.43
C VAL A 64 -4.71 13.32 -5.10
N TRP A 65 -3.56 13.96 -4.93
CA TRP A 65 -3.46 15.40 -4.73
C TRP A 65 -2.08 15.89 -5.14
N MET A 66 -2.03 17.12 -5.60
CA MET A 66 -0.80 17.83 -5.92
C MET A 66 -0.86 19.23 -5.31
N LYS A 67 0.27 19.69 -4.75
CA LYS A 67 0.40 21.05 -4.21
C LYS A 67 0.12 22.10 -5.27
N GLU A 68 0.59 21.85 -6.49
CA GLU A 68 0.25 22.59 -7.68
C GLU A 68 -0.58 21.68 -8.58
N SER A 69 -1.85 22.01 -8.79
CA SER A 69 -2.77 21.20 -9.61
C SER A 69 -2.85 21.65 -11.07
N ALA A 70 -2.29 22.82 -11.39
CA ALA A 70 -2.31 23.43 -12.71
C ALA A 70 -1.04 24.26 -12.96
N ASP A 71 -0.75 24.49 -14.25
CA ASP A 71 0.34 25.35 -14.69
C ASP A 71 0.03 26.85 -14.49
N ALA A 72 0.99 27.72 -14.83
CA ALA A 72 0.84 29.17 -14.70
C ALA A 72 -0.31 29.77 -15.54
N LYS A 73 -0.88 29.02 -16.49
CA LYS A 73 -2.04 29.41 -17.31
C LYS A 73 -3.35 28.84 -16.76
N GLY A 74 -3.32 28.17 -15.61
CA GLY A 74 -4.48 27.51 -15.02
C GLY A 74 -4.85 26.20 -15.71
N GLN A 75 -3.99 25.64 -16.56
CA GLN A 75 -4.26 24.36 -17.21
C GLN A 75 -3.80 23.19 -16.34
N PRO A 76 -4.62 22.14 -16.15
CA PRO A 76 -4.20 20.94 -15.43
C PRO A 76 -2.94 20.32 -16.02
N PHE A 77 -2.03 19.84 -15.17
CA PHE A 77 -0.85 19.13 -15.64
C PHE A 77 -1.21 17.84 -16.37
N ARG A 78 -0.48 17.59 -17.46
CA ARG A 78 -0.64 16.41 -18.31
C ARG A 78 0.67 15.65 -18.44
N ASP A 79 0.55 14.37 -18.75
CA ASP A 79 1.66 13.42 -18.92
C ASP A 79 2.43 13.61 -20.23
N ARG A 80 2.89 14.84 -20.49
CA ARG A 80 3.42 15.25 -21.81
C ARG A 80 4.66 14.47 -22.26
N LEU A 81 5.40 13.90 -21.30
CA LEU A 81 6.63 13.16 -21.55
C LEU A 81 6.39 11.65 -21.73
N ASN A 82 5.14 11.19 -21.68
CA ASN A 82 4.85 9.77 -21.85
C ASN A 82 5.42 9.25 -23.18
N PRO A 83 6.15 8.12 -23.19
CA PRO A 83 6.67 7.53 -24.41
C PRO A 83 5.55 7.12 -25.36
N ASP A 84 4.39 6.71 -24.84
CA ASP A 84 3.18 6.43 -25.60
C ASP A 84 2.43 7.74 -25.92
N PRO A 85 2.34 8.17 -27.20
CA PRO A 85 1.65 9.39 -27.59
C PRO A 85 0.17 9.42 -27.18
N ALA A 86 -0.50 8.26 -27.12
CA ALA A 86 -1.90 8.18 -26.73
C ALA A 86 -2.12 8.54 -25.25
N ARG A 87 -1.09 8.41 -24.42
CA ARG A 87 -1.13 8.73 -22.99
C ARG A 87 -0.72 10.17 -22.66
N ARG A 88 -0.15 10.91 -23.62
CA ARG A 88 0.33 12.28 -23.38
C ARG A 88 -0.77 13.29 -23.01
N GLY A 89 -2.02 12.96 -23.31
CA GLY A 89 -3.19 13.73 -22.91
C GLY A 89 -3.68 13.45 -21.49
N ARG A 90 -3.20 12.40 -20.81
CA ARG A 90 -3.65 12.00 -19.47
C ARG A 90 -3.31 13.06 -18.43
N LEU A 91 -4.23 13.34 -17.52
CA LEU A 91 -3.98 14.22 -16.37
C LEU A 91 -2.98 13.56 -15.40
N LEU A 92 -2.11 14.36 -14.79
CA LEU A 92 -1.22 13.85 -13.73
C LEU A 92 -2.01 13.58 -12.44
N LEU A 93 -2.97 14.44 -12.10
CA LEU A 93 -3.90 14.17 -11.01
C LEU A 93 -4.79 12.98 -11.38
N GLY A 94 -4.83 11.97 -10.51
CA GLY A 94 -5.54 10.71 -10.71
C GLY A 94 -4.74 9.63 -11.45
N HIS A 95 -3.52 9.93 -11.86
CA HIS A 95 -2.68 8.97 -12.58
C HIS A 95 -2.11 7.87 -11.68
N GLN A 96 -2.17 6.62 -12.14
CA GLN A 96 -1.49 5.47 -11.56
C GLN A 96 0.04 5.48 -11.77
N MET A 97 0.81 5.74 -10.72
CA MET A 97 2.27 5.74 -10.78
C MET A 97 2.92 4.46 -10.26
N LEU A 98 2.35 3.78 -9.24
CA LEU A 98 2.88 2.47 -8.79
C LEU A 98 2.16 1.35 -9.54
N LEU A 99 2.93 0.49 -10.18
CA LEU A 99 2.46 -0.48 -11.18
C LEU A 99 2.50 -1.90 -10.59
N GLY A 100 1.45 -2.28 -9.86
CA GLY A 100 1.23 -3.67 -9.48
C GLY A 100 2.29 -4.29 -8.58
N LEU A 101 2.72 -3.58 -7.53
CA LEU A 101 3.79 -4.03 -6.64
C LEU A 101 3.35 -5.29 -5.88
N LYS A 102 4.21 -6.31 -5.91
CA LYS A 102 3.97 -7.61 -5.28
C LYS A 102 4.78 -7.73 -4.00
N LEU A 103 4.17 -8.29 -2.96
CA LEU A 103 4.87 -8.64 -1.73
C LEU A 103 5.95 -9.69 -2.02
N ASN A 104 7.19 -9.43 -1.60
CA ASN A 104 8.33 -10.32 -1.76
C ASN A 104 8.69 -11.00 -0.42
N ALA A 105 9.68 -11.90 -0.47
CA ALA A 105 10.14 -12.66 0.69
C ALA A 105 10.74 -11.79 1.82
N ASP A 106 11.22 -10.58 1.49
CA ASP A 106 11.79 -9.62 2.44
C ASP A 106 10.72 -8.78 3.15
N GLY A 107 9.43 -9.08 2.93
CA GLY A 107 8.33 -8.31 3.50
C GLY A 107 8.14 -6.93 2.84
N ARG A 108 8.62 -6.75 1.61
CA ARG A 108 8.52 -5.49 0.85
C ARG A 108 7.64 -5.67 -0.36
N HIS A 109 6.95 -4.61 -0.77
CA HIS A 109 6.23 -4.61 -2.04
C HIS A 109 7.16 -4.08 -3.13
N ALA A 110 7.43 -4.88 -4.16
CA ALA A 110 8.36 -4.56 -5.23
C ALA A 110 7.71 -4.69 -6.61
N GLY A 111 8.18 -3.88 -7.56
CA GLY A 111 7.66 -3.80 -8.92
C GLY A 111 8.20 -2.55 -9.61
N GLU A 112 7.33 -1.83 -10.31
CA GLU A 112 7.70 -0.66 -11.09
C GLU A 112 6.96 0.61 -10.64
N VAL A 113 7.63 1.75 -10.83
CA VAL A 113 7.04 3.09 -10.69
C VAL A 113 7.25 3.88 -11.98
N TYR A 114 6.20 4.49 -12.50
CA TYR A 114 6.29 5.45 -13.59
C TYR A 114 6.48 6.86 -13.05
N ASN A 115 7.46 7.59 -13.60
CA ASN A 115 7.72 9.00 -13.31
C ASN A 115 7.27 9.87 -14.49
N ALA A 116 6.20 10.63 -14.31
CA ALA A 116 5.69 11.53 -15.34
C ALA A 116 6.59 12.77 -15.57
N GLU A 117 7.51 13.08 -14.63
CA GLU A 117 8.44 14.21 -14.76
C GLU A 117 9.54 13.95 -15.79
N ASP A 118 9.82 12.69 -16.13
CA ASP A 118 10.82 12.31 -17.14
C ASP A 118 10.31 11.27 -18.17
N GLY A 119 9.09 10.76 -17.99
CA GLY A 119 8.46 9.77 -18.88
C GLY A 119 9.01 8.36 -18.74
N LYS A 120 9.74 8.05 -17.66
CA LYS A 120 10.43 6.76 -17.49
C LYS A 120 9.81 5.90 -16.39
N THR A 121 10.06 4.61 -16.50
CA THR A 121 9.72 3.61 -15.49
C THR A 121 10.97 3.14 -14.77
N TYR A 122 10.89 3.01 -13.45
CA TYR A 122 11.97 2.60 -12.57
C TYR A 122 11.56 1.40 -11.73
N GLY A 123 12.53 0.57 -11.34
CA GLY A 123 12.30 -0.43 -10.31
C GLY A 123 12.05 0.25 -8.97
N VAL A 124 11.04 -0.21 -8.23
CA VAL A 124 10.69 0.34 -6.91
C VAL A 124 10.49 -0.76 -5.89
N SER A 125 10.84 -0.48 -4.64
CA SER A 125 10.47 -1.26 -3.47
C SER A 125 9.96 -0.34 -2.37
N ILE A 126 8.83 -0.71 -1.76
CA ILE A 126 8.23 0.04 -0.66
C ILE A 126 8.01 -0.84 0.57
N TRP A 127 8.19 -0.27 1.76
CA TRP A 127 7.93 -0.90 3.05
C TRP A 127 7.64 0.15 4.11
N ARG A 128 6.87 -0.21 5.14
CA ARG A 128 6.66 0.66 6.29
C ARG A 128 7.86 0.59 7.23
N GLU A 129 8.38 1.75 7.61
CA GLU A 129 9.39 1.89 8.66
C GLU A 129 8.75 2.23 10.02
N GLY A 130 7.46 2.52 10.02
CA GLY A 130 6.67 2.70 11.24
C GLY A 130 5.19 2.94 10.94
N ALA A 131 4.45 3.29 11.99
CA ALA A 131 3.02 3.54 11.87
C ALA A 131 2.67 4.71 10.94
N LYS A 132 3.58 5.67 10.73
CA LYS A 132 3.35 6.86 9.90
C LYS A 132 4.41 7.10 8.83
N MET A 133 5.33 6.15 8.64
CA MET A 133 6.47 6.30 7.72
C MET A 133 6.51 5.15 6.72
N LEU A 134 6.54 5.48 5.43
CA LEU A 134 6.74 4.57 4.32
C LEU A 134 8.06 4.90 3.65
N ALA A 135 8.96 3.93 3.59
CA ALA A 135 10.14 4.04 2.75
C ALA A 135 9.77 3.68 1.30
N VAL A 136 10.20 4.52 0.36
CA VAL A 136 10.04 4.32 -1.08
C VAL A 136 11.41 4.36 -1.72
N LYS A 137 11.92 3.19 -2.12
CA LYS A 137 13.23 3.06 -2.77
C LYS A 137 13.06 2.88 -4.27
N GLY A 138 13.49 3.87 -5.04
CA GLY A 138 13.59 3.78 -6.51
C GLY A 138 15.01 3.43 -6.94
N CYS A 139 15.17 2.65 -8.01
CA CYS A 139 16.46 2.27 -8.57
C CYS A 139 16.48 2.45 -10.10
N LEU A 140 17.46 3.19 -10.61
CA LEU A 140 17.76 3.22 -12.04
C LEU A 140 18.66 2.02 -12.40
N LEU A 141 18.18 1.16 -13.30
CA LEU A 141 18.87 -0.06 -13.76
C LEU A 141 19.37 -0.97 -12.62
N GLY A 142 18.70 -0.93 -11.45
CA GLY A 142 19.07 -1.72 -10.27
C GLY A 142 20.36 -1.30 -9.55
N LEU A 143 21.10 -0.31 -10.06
CA LEU A 143 22.43 0.09 -9.57
C LEU A 143 22.38 1.39 -8.76
N PHE A 144 21.70 2.40 -9.29
CA PHE A 144 21.64 3.73 -8.66
C PHE A 144 20.30 3.90 -7.96
N CYS A 145 20.30 3.65 -6.66
CA CYS A 145 19.09 3.70 -5.85
C CYS A 145 19.08 4.89 -4.89
N ALA A 146 17.90 5.47 -4.70
CA ALA A 146 17.62 6.45 -3.65
C ALA A 146 16.35 6.04 -2.90
N THR A 147 16.29 6.35 -1.61
CA THR A 147 15.13 6.09 -0.76
C THR A 147 14.55 7.42 -0.28
N GLN A 148 13.24 7.55 -0.36
CA GLN A 148 12.47 8.67 0.22
C GLN A 148 11.66 8.19 1.42
N GLY A 149 11.48 9.07 2.41
CA GLY A 149 10.54 8.88 3.52
C GLY A 149 9.21 9.58 3.25
N TRP A 150 8.15 8.81 3.04
CA TRP A 150 6.79 9.35 2.87
C TRP A 150 6.01 9.27 4.18
N VAL A 151 5.21 10.30 4.45
CA VAL A 151 4.46 10.44 5.72
C VAL A 151 3.00 10.07 5.49
N GLN A 152 2.44 9.22 6.36
CA GLN A 152 1.02 8.87 6.27
C GLN A 152 0.16 10.08 6.62
N VAL A 153 -0.85 10.34 5.79
CA VAL A 153 -1.86 11.39 5.99
C VAL A 153 -3.26 10.78 6.03
N THR A 154 -4.11 11.36 6.87
CA THR A 154 -5.52 10.93 7.05
C THR A 154 -6.51 12.10 6.98
N ASP A 155 -6.01 13.33 6.87
CA ASP A 155 -6.77 14.53 6.65
C ASP A 155 -7.18 14.67 5.17
N GLN A 156 -8.23 15.45 4.93
CA GLN A 156 -8.67 15.80 3.57
C GLN A 156 -8.25 17.22 3.26
N VAL A 157 -7.64 17.42 2.10
CA VAL A 157 -7.26 18.75 1.59
C VAL A 157 -8.08 19.12 0.36
N PRO A 158 -8.32 20.42 0.12
CA PRO A 158 -8.99 20.88 -1.08
C PRO A 158 -8.33 20.32 -2.35
N GLY A 159 -9.15 19.84 -3.28
CA GLY A 159 -8.70 19.26 -4.55
C GLY A 159 -8.18 17.84 -4.47
N GLN A 160 -8.17 17.18 -3.31
CA GLN A 160 -7.82 15.77 -3.21
C GLN A 160 -8.93 14.90 -3.80
N LEU A 161 -8.55 13.92 -4.63
CA LEU A 161 -9.47 12.89 -5.13
C LEU A 161 -9.85 11.93 -3.99
N LEU A 162 -11.12 11.96 -3.61
CA LEU A 162 -11.66 11.14 -2.50
C LEU A 162 -12.47 9.95 -3.00
N ALA A 163 -12.98 10.00 -4.23
CA ALA A 163 -13.82 8.94 -4.77
C ALA A 163 -13.01 7.64 -5.01
N PRO A 164 -13.69 6.48 -5.07
CA PRO A 164 -13.05 5.21 -5.42
C PRO A 164 -12.36 5.27 -6.79
N THR A 165 -11.31 4.48 -6.95
CA THR A 165 -10.60 4.37 -8.23
C THR A 165 -11.51 3.74 -9.29
N GLY A 166 -11.59 4.36 -10.46
CA GLY A 166 -12.49 3.97 -11.55
C GLY A 166 -13.85 4.67 -11.55
N ASP A 167 -14.20 5.38 -10.47
CA ASP A 167 -15.43 6.17 -10.39
C ASP A 167 -15.21 7.62 -10.82
N GLY A 168 -16.32 8.33 -11.08
CA GLY A 168 -16.29 9.76 -11.38
C GLY A 168 -15.69 10.58 -10.22
N GLY A 169 -14.59 11.29 -10.49
CA GLY A 169 -13.87 12.07 -9.48
C GLY A 169 -12.83 11.28 -8.68
N GLY A 170 -12.57 10.02 -9.05
CA GLY A 170 -11.50 9.20 -8.49
C GLY A 170 -10.30 9.10 -9.42
N PRO A 171 -9.21 8.45 -8.97
CA PRO A 171 -8.11 8.04 -9.82
C PRO A 171 -8.57 7.11 -10.95
N VAL A 172 -7.79 7.11 -12.03
CA VAL A 172 -8.04 6.27 -13.20
C VAL A 172 -6.96 5.18 -13.25
N PRO A 173 -7.33 3.89 -13.13
CA PRO A 173 -6.40 2.80 -13.28
C PRO A 173 -5.97 2.67 -14.74
N ASP A 174 -4.72 2.30 -14.95
CA ASP A 174 -4.25 1.88 -16.26
C ASP A 174 -4.99 0.61 -16.67
N ALA A 175 -5.24 0.43 -17.98
CA ALA A 175 -6.13 -0.62 -18.48
C ALA A 175 -5.76 -2.04 -18.01
N GLU A 176 -4.47 -2.31 -17.80
CA GLU A 176 -3.95 -3.56 -17.25
C GLU A 176 -4.41 -3.83 -15.80
N TRP A 177 -4.63 -2.79 -15.02
CA TRP A 177 -4.97 -2.85 -13.58
C TRP A 177 -6.43 -2.53 -13.30
N ALA A 178 -7.17 -2.09 -14.32
CA ALA A 178 -8.58 -1.79 -14.25
C ALA A 178 -9.40 -3.07 -13.99
N PRO A 179 -10.52 -2.97 -13.25
CA PRO A 179 -11.46 -4.08 -13.17
C PRO A 179 -11.98 -4.43 -14.57
N PRO A 180 -12.31 -5.71 -14.83
CA PRO A 180 -12.87 -6.10 -16.12
C PRO A 180 -14.11 -5.26 -16.42
N LYS A 181 -14.16 -4.69 -17.63
CA LYS A 181 -15.30 -3.90 -18.08
C LYS A 181 -16.55 -4.78 -17.96
N PRO A 182 -17.62 -4.32 -17.27
CA PRO A 182 -18.85 -5.08 -17.24
C PRO A 182 -19.30 -5.32 -18.68
N ALA A 183 -19.62 -6.58 -19.01
CA ALA A 183 -20.11 -6.94 -20.33
C ALA A 183 -21.30 -6.02 -20.66
N SER A 184 -21.23 -5.35 -21.81
CA SER A 184 -22.31 -4.45 -22.25
C SER A 184 -23.60 -5.26 -22.39
N GLY A 185 -24.49 -5.18 -21.40
CA GLY A 185 -25.72 -5.95 -21.36
C GLY A 185 -26.33 -6.15 -19.96
N ALA A 186 -25.55 -6.00 -18.89
CA ALA A 186 -26.12 -6.04 -17.54
C ALA A 186 -26.70 -4.66 -17.16
N ALA A 187 -27.94 -4.40 -17.59
CA ALA A 187 -28.73 -3.32 -17.01
C ALA A 187 -28.80 -3.54 -15.48
N LEU A 188 -28.30 -2.58 -14.71
CA LEU A 188 -28.54 -2.49 -13.28
C LEU A 188 -30.05 -2.44 -13.07
N LYS A 189 -30.66 -3.57 -12.71
CA LYS A 189 -32.03 -3.58 -12.22
C LYS A 189 -32.04 -2.79 -10.90
N PRO A 190 -32.87 -1.76 -10.74
CA PRO A 190 -33.01 -1.10 -9.45
C PRO A 190 -33.49 -2.12 -8.43
N SER A 191 -32.70 -2.31 -7.37
CA SER A 191 -33.10 -3.13 -6.22
C SER A 191 -34.22 -2.41 -5.50
N ALA A 192 -35.46 -2.85 -5.73
CA ALA A 192 -36.61 -2.42 -4.96
C ALA A 192 -36.51 -3.06 -3.55
N ALA A 193 -35.87 -2.36 -2.63
CA ALA A 193 -36.04 -2.64 -1.20
C ALA A 193 -37.49 -2.30 -0.84
N ALA A 194 -38.33 -3.33 -0.72
CA ALA A 194 -39.68 -3.21 -0.22
C ALA A 194 -39.63 -2.75 1.25
N VAL A 195 -39.94 -1.47 1.48
CA VAL A 195 -40.30 -0.95 2.80
C VAL A 195 -41.60 -1.62 3.22
N ARG A 196 -41.53 -2.60 4.11
CA ARG A 196 -42.71 -3.09 4.83
C ARG A 196 -43.08 -2.06 5.89
N THR A 197 -44.07 -1.22 5.59
CA THR A 197 -44.85 -0.55 6.63
C THR A 197 -45.82 -1.55 7.25
N LYS A 198 -45.76 -1.69 8.57
CA LYS A 198 -46.70 -2.49 9.36
C LYS A 198 -47.79 -1.54 9.88
N PRO A 199 -49.09 -1.75 9.60
CA PRO A 199 -50.15 -1.06 10.33
C PRO A 199 -50.47 -1.79 11.64
N ASN A 200 -50.96 -1.00 12.61
CA ASN A 200 -51.34 -1.35 13.99
C ASN A 200 -52.08 -2.68 14.14
#